data_AF-A0A8K0D0Y7-F1
#
_entry.id   AF-A0A8K0D0Y7-F1
#
_cell.length_a   1.000
_cell.length_b   1.000
_cell.length_c   1.000
_cell.angle_alpha   90.00
_cell.angle_beta   90.00
_cell.angle_gamma   90.00
#
_symmetry.space_group_name_H-M   'P 1'
#
loop_
_entity.id
_entity.type
_entity.pdbx_description
1 polymer ?
#
loop_
_entity_poly.entity_id
_entity_poly.type
_entity_poly.pdbx_seq_one_letter_code
_entity_poly.pdbx_strand_id
1 'polypeptide(L)'
;MDSVLDNSNHIFVTKKQVYKAIFSFPRASVSGIDELKPQYLKEHLGKTVGAAGNKLLVSLINLCNIMLAGSATTEFLPFIYGAYLIALGKKYGGIRPISVGSTIRSSC
;
A
#
# COMPACT_ATOMS: atom_id res chain seq x y z
N MET A 1 -20.67 21.62 -14.90
CA MET A 1 -21.78 21.71 -13.93
C MET A 1 -22.14 20.27 -13.69
N ASP A 2 -21.52 19.57 -12.74
CA ASP A 2 -21.72 19.80 -11.32
C ASP A 2 -20.42 19.89 -10.52
N SER A 3 -20.26 21.04 -9.89
CA SER A 3 -19.29 21.33 -8.84
C SER A 3 -19.84 20.84 -7.51
N VAL A 4 -19.37 19.68 -7.04
CA VAL A 4 -19.43 19.30 -5.63
C VAL A 4 -18.11 18.62 -5.26
N LEU A 5 -17.11 19.42 -4.91
CA LEU A 5 -16.03 19.02 -4.02
C LEU A 5 -16.11 20.03 -2.88
N ASP A 6 -17.04 19.82 -1.95
CA ASP A 6 -16.83 19.06 -0.71
C ASP A 6 -15.78 19.75 0.18
N ASN A 7 -16.18 20.05 1.41
CA ASN A 7 -15.38 20.67 2.46
C ASN A 7 -14.22 19.73 2.80
N SER A 8 -13.14 19.77 2.02
CA SER A 8 -12.10 18.76 2.08
C SER A 8 -11.18 19.01 3.28
N ASN A 9 -11.49 18.36 4.40
CA ASN A 9 -10.48 17.95 5.38
C ASN A 9 -9.51 17.00 4.67
N HIS A 10 -8.56 17.57 3.92
CA HIS A 10 -7.63 16.81 3.12
C HIS A 10 -6.71 16.02 4.04
N ILE A 11 -6.86 14.69 4.03
CA ILE A 11 -6.07 13.79 4.88
C ILE A 11 -4.69 13.68 4.25
N PHE A 12 -3.68 14.25 4.92
CA PHE A 12 -2.29 14.13 4.51
C PHE A 12 -1.57 13.11 5.39
N VAL A 13 -0.73 12.28 4.78
CA VAL A 13 0.16 11.37 5.50
C VAL A 13 1.56 11.95 5.66
N THR A 14 2.09 11.82 6.86
CA THR A 14 3.45 12.25 7.20
C THR A 14 4.47 11.13 6.98
N LYS A 15 5.75 11.51 6.82
CA LYS A 15 6.89 10.56 6.74
C LYS A 15 6.88 9.52 7.85
N LYS A 16 6.59 9.95 9.09
CA LYS A 16 6.59 9.08 10.27
C LYS A 16 5.45 8.06 10.23
N GLN A 17 4.28 8.43 9.72
CA GLN A 17 3.12 7.53 9.61
C GLN A 17 3.41 6.43 8.59
N VAL A 18 3.84 6.79 7.37
CA VAL A 18 4.15 5.83 6.31
C VAL A 18 5.31 4.91 6.73
N TYR A 19 6.36 5.48 7.33
CA TYR A 19 7.47 4.69 7.85
C TYR A 19 7.01 3.69 8.92
N LYS A 20 6.18 4.13 9.88
CA LYS A 20 5.65 3.25 10.91
C LYS A 20 4.76 2.14 10.33
N ALA A 21 3.91 2.46 9.35
CA ALA A 21 3.05 1.49 8.68
C ALA A 21 3.87 0.40 7.99
N ILE A 22 4.90 0.79 7.21
CA ILE A 22 5.79 -0.16 6.54
C ILE A 22 6.53 -1.05 7.55
N PHE A 23 7.01 -0.49 8.65
CA PHE A 23 7.72 -1.29 9.66
C PHE A 23 6.80 -2.19 10.49
N SER A 24 5.49 -1.92 10.50
CA SER A 24 4.49 -2.71 11.23
C SER A 24 4.16 -4.07 10.60
N PHE A 25 4.44 -4.26 9.30
CA PHE A 25 4.14 -5.52 8.62
C PHE A 25 4.84 -6.73 9.25
N PRO A 26 4.19 -7.88 9.43
CA PRO A 26 4.85 -9.13 9.79
C PRO A 26 5.92 -9.53 8.76
N ARG A 27 6.97 -10.24 9.18
CA ARG A 27 8.07 -10.67 8.29
C ARG A 27 7.59 -11.60 7.15
N ALA A 28 6.53 -12.37 7.38
CA ALA A 28 5.96 -13.30 6.42
C ALA A 28 4.80 -12.70 5.58
N SER A 29 4.70 -11.37 5.52
CA SER A 29 3.66 -10.70 4.73
C SER A 29 3.91 -10.91 3.23
N VAL A 30 2.83 -11.18 2.49
CA VAL A 30 2.85 -11.41 1.04
C VAL A 30 2.55 -10.10 0.31
N SER A 31 3.09 -9.94 -0.90
CA SER A 31 2.73 -8.85 -1.80
C SER A 31 1.42 -9.13 -2.54
N GLY A 32 0.75 -8.06 -2.96
CA GLY A 32 -0.41 -8.16 -3.84
C GLY A 32 0.01 -8.21 -5.30
N ILE A 33 -0.86 -7.68 -6.16
CA ILE A 33 -0.62 -7.51 -7.60
C ILE A 33 0.61 -6.65 -7.93
N ASP A 34 1.05 -5.84 -6.97
CA ASP A 34 2.24 -5.00 -7.07
C ASP A 34 3.55 -5.78 -6.95
N GLU A 35 3.51 -7.06 -6.52
CA GLU A 35 4.65 -7.93 -6.20
C GLU A 35 5.68 -7.34 -5.20
N LEU A 36 5.42 -6.14 -4.69
CA LEU A 36 6.29 -5.38 -3.81
C LEU A 36 6.13 -5.88 -2.37
N LYS A 37 6.98 -6.83 -1.95
CA LYS A 37 6.90 -7.39 -0.60
C LYS A 37 7.25 -6.34 0.46
N PRO A 38 6.52 -6.30 1.59
CA PRO A 38 6.86 -5.39 2.71
C PRO A 38 8.29 -5.55 3.21
N GLN A 39 8.85 -6.77 3.11
CA GLN A 39 10.22 -7.05 3.49
C GLN A 39 11.23 -6.26 2.64
N TYR A 40 11.03 -6.18 1.32
CA TYR A 40 11.90 -5.40 0.44
C TYR A 40 11.81 -3.90 0.75
N LEU A 41 10.61 -3.40 1.07
CA LEU A 41 10.44 -2.01 1.49
C LEU A 41 11.20 -1.70 2.79
N LYS A 42 11.17 -2.59 3.79
CA LYS A 42 11.93 -2.42 5.03
C LYS A 42 13.44 -2.40 4.78
N GLU A 43 13.92 -3.23 3.87
CA GLU A 43 15.34 -3.27 3.49
C GLU A 43 15.77 -1.99 2.79
N HIS A 44 14.96 -1.50 1.83
CA HIS A 44 15.24 -0.27 1.08
C HIS A 44 15.00 1.02 1.89
N LEU A 45 14.26 0.95 2.99
CA LEU A 45 14.05 2.03 3.96
C LEU A 45 14.89 1.85 5.23
N GLY A 46 15.81 0.88 5.23
CA GLY A 46 16.73 0.64 6.33
C GLY A 46 17.69 1.81 6.54
N LYS A 47 18.23 1.91 7.77
CA LYS A 47 19.13 3.00 8.19
C LYS A 47 20.39 3.13 7.33
N THR A 48 20.75 2.09 6.58
CA THR A 48 21.96 1.99 5.74
C THR A 48 21.79 2.57 4.33
N VAL A 49 20.56 2.81 3.86
CA VAL A 49 20.29 3.20 2.45
C VAL A 49 20.45 4.70 2.20
N GLY A 50 20.43 5.52 3.27
CA GLY A 50 20.72 6.96 3.20
C GLY A 50 19.77 7.73 2.27
N ALA A 51 20.33 8.44 1.28
CA ALA A 51 19.58 9.35 0.42
C ALA A 51 18.59 8.64 -0.53
N ALA A 52 18.90 7.44 -1.01
CA ALA A 52 18.02 6.70 -1.90
C ALA A 52 16.74 6.21 -1.19
N GLY A 53 16.86 5.73 0.06
CA GLY A 53 15.72 5.34 0.88
C GLY A 53 14.81 6.52 1.21
N ASN A 54 15.38 7.71 1.44
CA ASN A 54 14.60 8.93 1.64
C ASN A 54 13.81 9.33 0.38
N LYS A 55 14.37 9.19 -0.82
CA LYS A 55 13.66 9.45 -2.08
C LYS A 55 12.50 8.47 -2.28
N LEU A 56 12.72 7.19 -1.98
CA LEU A 56 11.66 6.18 -2.01
C LEU A 56 10.53 6.52 -1.03
N LEU A 57 10.86 6.90 0.21
CA LEU A 57 9.87 7.28 1.22
C LEU A 57 9.05 8.49 0.78
N VAL A 58 9.68 9.51 0.18
CA VAL A 58 8.96 10.68 -0.37
C VAL A 58 8.02 10.27 -1.51
N SER A 59 8.48 9.37 -2.39
CA SER A 59 7.65 8.88 -3.50
C SER A 59 6.43 8.11 -3.00
N LEU A 60 6.60 7.26 -1.97
CA LEU A 60 5.49 6.54 -1.32
C LEU A 60 4.48 7.49 -0.66
N ILE A 61 4.95 8.56 -0.01
CA ILE A 61 4.07 9.57 0.60
C ILE A 61 3.26 10.30 -0.46
N ASN A 62 3.90 10.70 -1.56
CA ASN A 62 3.20 11.37 -2.65
C ASN A 62 2.13 10.46 -3.25
N LEU A 63 2.44 9.18 -3.45
CA LEU A 63 1.49 8.19 -3.92
C LEU A 63 0.33 8.00 -2.93
N CYS A 64 0.61 7.86 -1.63
CA CYS A 64 -0.44 7.76 -0.61
C CYS A 64 -1.33 9.01 -0.58
N ASN A 65 -0.76 10.21 -0.70
CA ASN A 65 -1.55 11.44 -0.74
C ASN A 65 -2.44 11.52 -1.99
N ILE A 66 -1.96 11.06 -3.16
CA ILE A 66 -2.80 10.96 -4.37
C ILE A 66 -3.95 9.97 -4.15
N MET A 67 -3.67 8.82 -3.53
CA MET A 67 -4.69 7.80 -3.22
C MET A 67 -5.73 8.32 -2.22
N LEU A 68 -5.31 9.02 -1.17
CA LEU A 68 -6.19 9.59 -0.15
C LEU A 68 -7.01 10.78 -0.69
N ALA A 69 -6.46 11.54 -1.63
CA ALA A 69 -7.17 12.61 -2.34
C ALA A 69 -8.22 12.08 -3.32
N GLY A 70 -8.24 10.77 -3.61
CA GLY A 70 -9.12 10.19 -4.63
C GLY A 70 -8.73 10.55 -6.07
N SER A 71 -7.53 11.08 -6.29
CA SER A 71 -7.06 11.60 -7.58
C SER A 71 -6.31 10.56 -8.42
N ALA A 72 -6.40 9.27 -8.06
CA ALA A 72 -5.77 8.20 -8.82
C ALA A 72 -6.49 7.98 -10.16
N THR A 73 -5.73 7.77 -11.23
CA THR A 73 -6.27 7.52 -12.58
C THR A 73 -7.06 6.22 -12.63
N THR A 74 -8.20 6.23 -13.33
CA THR A 74 -9.13 5.10 -13.41
C THR A 74 -8.48 3.80 -13.94
N GLU A 75 -7.52 3.93 -14.85
CA GLU A 75 -6.74 2.82 -15.41
C GLU A 75 -5.83 2.14 -14.39
N PHE A 76 -5.37 2.88 -13.37
CA PHE A 76 -4.48 2.35 -12.33
C PHE A 76 -5.23 1.82 -11.11
N LEU A 77 -6.52 2.14 -10.97
CA LEU A 77 -7.34 1.65 -9.85
C LEU A 77 -7.33 0.12 -9.70
N PRO A 78 -7.40 -0.70 -10.78
CA PRO A 78 -7.34 -2.15 -10.65
C PRO A 78 -6.00 -2.66 -10.09
N PHE A 79 -4.90 -1.94 -10.32
CA PHE A 79 -3.58 -2.32 -9.80
C PHE A 79 -3.38 -1.85 -8.37
N ILE A 80 -3.92 -0.69 -8.01
CA ILE A 80 -3.80 -0.12 -6.67
C ILE A 80 -4.77 -0.79 -5.69
N TYR A 81 -6.03 -0.95 -6.10
CA TYR A 81 -7.12 -1.45 -5.27
C TYR A 81 -7.52 -2.90 -5.57
N GLY A 82 -6.94 -3.52 -6.60
CA GLY A 82 -7.10 -4.94 -6.86
C GLY A 82 -6.39 -5.82 -5.84
N ALA A 83 -6.69 -7.12 -5.90
CA ALA A 83 -6.16 -8.12 -5.00
C ALA A 83 -6.07 -9.48 -5.69
N TYR A 84 -5.08 -10.28 -5.29
CA TYR A 84 -5.00 -11.68 -5.69
C TYR A 84 -5.85 -12.57 -4.78
N LEU A 85 -6.53 -13.54 -5.37
CA LEU A 85 -7.32 -14.53 -4.64
C LEU A 85 -6.51 -15.83 -4.48
N ILE A 86 -6.23 -16.20 -3.25
CA ILE A 86 -5.54 -17.44 -2.90
C ILE A 86 -6.54 -18.39 -2.25
N ALA A 87 -6.73 -19.55 -2.87
CA ALA A 87 -7.59 -20.59 -2.32
C ALA A 87 -6.82 -21.46 -1.32
N LEU A 88 -7.05 -21.25 -0.02
CA LEU A 88 -6.45 -22.06 1.04
C LEU A 88 -7.37 -23.24 1.41
N GLY A 89 -6.88 -24.47 1.31
CA GLY A 89 -7.62 -25.66 1.72
C GLY A 89 -7.81 -25.76 3.24
N LYS A 90 -9.00 -26.15 3.69
CA LYS A 90 -9.25 -26.47 5.11
C LYS A 90 -8.85 -27.91 5.43
N LYS A 91 -8.45 -28.15 6.69
CA LYS A 91 -8.05 -29.49 7.21
C LYS A 91 -9.12 -30.58 7.02
N TYR A 92 -10.40 -30.23 7.08
CA TYR A 92 -11.52 -31.17 7.00
C TYR A 92 -12.39 -30.96 5.73
N GLY A 93 -11.80 -30.41 4.66
CA GLY A 93 -12.50 -30.12 3.40
C GLY A 93 -13.05 -28.69 3.30
N GLY A 94 -13.19 -28.22 2.05
CA GLY A 94 -13.62 -26.86 1.71
C GLY A 94 -12.48 -25.84 1.53
N ILE A 95 -12.81 -24.70 0.93
CA ILE A 95 -11.84 -23.65 0.54
C ILE A 95 -12.06 -22.39 1.40
N ARG A 96 -10.96 -21.76 1.82
CA ARG A 96 -10.92 -20.39 2.35
C ARG A 96 -10.30 -19.49 1.28
N PRO A 97 -11.10 -18.73 0.53
CA PRO A 97 -10.55 -17.72 -0.37
C PRO A 97 -9.94 -16.59 0.47
N ILE A 98 -8.69 -16.25 0.21
CA ILE A 98 -7.96 -15.15 0.85
C ILE A 98 -7.68 -14.10 -0.22
N SER A 99 -8.14 -12.88 0.01
CA SER A 99 -7.84 -11.74 -0.85
C SER A 99 -6.59 -11.02 -0.34
N VAL A 100 -5.55 -10.93 -1.16
CA VAL A 100 -4.30 -10.24 -0.85
C VAL A 100 -4.20 -8.96 -1.67
N GLY A 101 -4.38 -7.82 -1.00
CA GLY A 101 -4.27 -6.49 -1.62
C GLY A 101 -2.82 -6.01 -1.76
N SER A 102 -2.64 -4.88 -2.45
CA SER A 102 -1.32 -4.25 -2.61
C SER A 102 -0.70 -3.84 -1.27
N THR A 103 0.63 -3.92 -1.20
CA THR A 103 1.39 -3.49 0.00
C THR A 103 1.26 -1.98 0.19
N ILE A 104 1.25 -1.23 -0.91
CA ILE A 104 1.17 0.23 -0.91
C ILE A 104 -0.14 0.67 -0.25
N ARG A 105 -1.28 0.09 -0.65
CA ARG A 105 -2.59 0.40 -0.04
C ARG A 105 -2.63 0.16 1.47
N SER A 106 -1.91 -0.85 1.95
CA SER A 106 -1.87 -1.20 3.37
C SER A 106 -0.87 -0.36 4.18
N SER A 107 -0.02 0.43 3.49
CA SER A 107 0.99 1.31 4.08
C SER A 107 0.56 2.78 4.16
N CYS A 108 -0.47 3.12 3.40
CA CYS A 108 -1.34 4.26 3.62
C CYS A 108 -2.44 3.83 4.62
#